data_AF-A0A7V5C7Q2-F1
#
_entry.id   AF-A0A7V5C7Q2-F1
#
_cell.length_a   1.000
_cell.length_b   1.000
_cell.length_c   1.000
_cell.angle_alpha   90.00
_cell.angle_beta   90.00
_cell.angle_gamma   90.00
#
_symmetry.space_group_name_H-M   'P 1'
#
loop_
_entity.id
_entity.type
_entity.pdbx_description
1 polymer ?
#
loop_
_entity_poly.entity_id
_entity_poly.type
_entity_poly.pdbx_seq_one_letter_code
_entity_poly.pdbx_strand_id
1 'polypeptide(L)'
;MSGFDDIAEFTHDIETIFDLVRGGEIAVTKELVNLSLSARDQIKVMLDASECGKPADNLKSKGIISAFRELLPYSSETSDLSEESSEEALSDKSKETVVTYRIRFRPTADIFKNGTNPIFLLKKIREFGSCDIIAQTDAVPLLEDFSPEICYTYWDIILSTSEGINAIRDVFIFVEGDCDINIDVIDDEGGLEDSESVYKRLGQILIEHHDLSYDDLMKGLISQKRIGDTLVDEKVVDRGVVESALAEQEHVRQIRKRRYETALASTIRVPAEKLDTLVDMVGELVTLRARFIQGISLEDESEEDNSELVSISEELDRLTEDLRDITMSIRMLPIGTTFSMFRRLVRDLSNELKKEIAMTTEGGDTELDKTV
;
A
#
# COMPACT_ATOMS: atom_id res chain seq x y z
N MET A 1 -2.61 -0.55 33.49
CA MET A 1 -1.73 0.63 33.51
C MET A 1 -1.76 1.19 34.91
N SER A 2 -0.76 0.86 35.69
CA SER A 2 -0.60 1.25 37.09
C SER A 2 0.20 2.56 37.10
N GLY A 3 -0.25 3.59 37.81
CA GLY A 3 0.32 4.96 37.78
C GLY A 3 1.73 5.11 38.35
N PHE A 4 2.71 4.39 37.78
CA PHE A 4 4.11 4.33 38.20
C PHE A 4 5.07 4.59 37.02
N ASP A 5 4.64 5.37 36.03
CA ASP A 5 5.42 5.63 34.80
C ASP A 5 6.81 6.23 35.13
N ASP A 6 6.90 7.12 36.13
CA ASP A 6 8.15 7.72 36.60
C ASP A 6 9.12 6.68 37.21
N ILE A 7 8.60 5.64 37.86
CA ILE A 7 9.43 4.54 38.41
C ILE A 7 9.91 3.66 37.27
N ALA A 8 9.03 3.35 36.31
CA ALA A 8 9.35 2.50 35.16
C ALA A 8 10.48 3.11 34.31
N GLU A 9 10.41 4.41 34.00
CA GLU A 9 11.44 5.14 33.26
C GLU A 9 12.79 5.12 34.01
N PHE A 10 12.78 5.40 35.31
CA PHE A 10 13.99 5.37 36.14
C PHE A 10 14.60 3.96 36.25
N THR A 11 13.78 2.91 36.34
CA THR A 11 14.27 1.53 36.40
C THR A 11 14.83 1.05 35.06
N HIS A 12 14.27 1.48 33.93
CA HIS A 12 14.75 1.12 32.60
C HIS A 12 16.18 1.63 32.34
N ASP A 13 16.47 2.87 32.74
CA ASP A 13 17.82 3.44 32.62
C ASP A 13 18.86 2.70 33.47
N ILE A 14 18.47 2.27 34.68
CA ILE A 14 19.34 1.48 35.57
C ILE A 14 19.53 0.05 35.04
N GLU A 15 18.48 -0.55 34.49
CA GLU A 15 18.52 -1.89 33.87
C GLU A 15 19.51 -1.91 32.71
N THR A 16 19.44 -0.89 31.84
CA THR A 16 20.39 -0.72 30.72
C THR A 16 21.85 -0.72 31.19
N ILE A 17 22.14 -0.04 32.30
CA ILE A 17 23.50 0.00 32.88
C ILE A 17 23.89 -1.35 33.49
N PHE A 18 22.97 -2.04 34.16
CA PHE A 18 23.24 -3.37 34.71
C PHE A 18 23.41 -4.44 33.64
N ASP A 19 22.78 -4.29 32.49
CA ASP A 19 23.01 -5.16 31.33
C ASP A 19 24.44 -5.02 30.80
N LEU A 20 25.02 -3.82 30.79
CA LEU A 20 26.43 -3.60 30.42
C LEU A 20 27.41 -4.20 31.44
N VAL A 21 27.10 -4.11 32.74
CA VAL A 21 27.87 -4.78 33.80
C VAL A 21 27.77 -6.30 33.67
N ARG A 22 26.58 -6.82 33.36
CA ARG A 22 26.33 -8.24 33.15
C ARG A 22 27.01 -8.77 31.88
N GLY A 23 27.07 -7.97 30.83
CA GLY A 23 27.81 -8.23 29.59
C GLY A 23 29.33 -8.20 29.76
N GLY A 24 29.83 -7.75 30.91
CA GLY A 24 31.26 -7.68 31.23
C GLY A 24 31.98 -6.47 30.62
N GLU A 25 31.23 -5.51 30.07
CA GLU A 25 31.78 -4.29 29.46
C GLU A 25 32.21 -3.26 30.49
N ILE A 26 31.64 -3.32 31.71
CA ILE A 26 31.94 -2.42 32.83
C ILE A 26 32.39 -3.22 34.04
N ALA A 27 33.54 -2.85 34.62
CA ALA A 27 34.02 -3.45 35.86
C ALA A 27 33.22 -2.93 37.07
N VAL A 28 32.86 -3.84 37.98
CA VAL A 28 32.15 -3.46 39.22
C VAL A 28 33.08 -2.67 40.14
N THR A 29 32.91 -1.35 40.21
CA THR A 29 33.64 -0.46 41.11
C THR A 29 32.86 -0.18 42.39
N LYS A 30 33.56 0.23 43.45
CA LYS A 30 32.93 0.59 44.73
C LYS A 30 31.98 1.80 44.58
N GLU A 31 32.25 2.67 43.62
CA GLU A 31 31.42 3.82 43.28
C GLU A 31 30.10 3.41 42.62
N LEU A 32 30.15 2.46 41.66
CA LEU A 32 28.96 1.87 41.04
C LEU A 32 28.07 1.17 42.07
N VAL A 33 28.67 0.44 43.01
CA VAL A 33 27.94 -0.20 44.12
C VAL A 33 27.25 0.85 45.01
N ASN A 34 27.93 1.94 45.37
CA ASN A 34 27.33 3.00 46.17
C ASN A 34 26.18 3.72 45.44
N LEU A 35 26.30 3.93 44.13
CA LEU A 35 25.23 4.52 43.32
C LEU A 35 24.05 3.56 43.16
N SER A 36 24.28 2.25 43.01
CA SER A 36 23.20 1.25 42.97
C SER A 36 22.39 1.21 44.27
N LEU A 37 23.06 1.33 45.42
CA LEU A 37 22.38 1.41 46.71
C LEU A 37 21.59 2.72 46.84
N SER A 38 22.14 3.83 46.37
CA SER A 38 21.46 5.13 46.35
C SER A 38 20.24 5.12 45.43
N ALA A 39 20.32 4.43 44.28
CA ALA A 39 19.22 4.26 43.36
C ALA A 39 18.11 3.39 43.94
N ARG A 40 18.44 2.29 44.62
CA ARG A 40 17.47 1.46 45.36
C ARG A 40 16.75 2.29 46.43
N ASP A 41 17.49 3.10 47.18
CA ASP A 41 16.93 3.94 48.22
C ASP A 41 16.00 5.02 47.62
N GLN A 42 16.34 5.56 46.45
CA GLN A 42 15.48 6.48 45.70
C GLN A 42 14.22 5.80 45.15
N ILE A 43 14.30 4.57 44.63
CA ILE A 43 13.14 3.78 44.19
C ILE A 43 12.19 3.56 45.37
N LYS A 44 12.72 3.26 46.55
CA LYS A 44 11.92 3.12 47.77
C LYS A 44 11.21 4.42 48.14
N VAL A 45 11.90 5.57 48.05
CA VAL A 45 11.30 6.89 48.29
C VAL A 45 10.22 7.22 47.25
N MET A 46 10.41 6.86 45.99
CA MET A 46 9.41 7.06 44.93
C MET A 46 8.17 6.19 45.14
N LEU A 47 8.37 4.94 45.58
CA LEU A 47 7.29 4.04 45.94
C LEU A 47 6.51 4.57 47.16
N ASP A 48 7.19 4.96 48.23
CA ASP A 48 6.57 5.53 49.44
C ASP A 48 5.85 6.87 49.15
N ALA A 49 6.36 7.68 48.22
CA ALA A 49 5.75 8.96 47.82
C ALA A 49 4.46 8.77 47.00
N SER A 50 4.43 7.75 46.15
CA SER A 50 3.27 7.39 45.35
C SER A 50 2.10 6.87 46.20
N GLU A 51 2.38 6.18 47.32
CA GLU A 51 1.36 5.75 48.29
C GLU A 51 0.76 6.92 49.09
N CYS A 52 1.51 8.01 49.27
CA CYS A 52 1.09 9.20 50.04
C CYS A 52 0.62 10.39 49.18
N GLY A 53 0.58 10.26 47.85
CA GLY A 53 0.07 11.30 46.94
C GLY A 53 0.90 12.58 46.86
N LYS A 54 2.21 12.52 47.17
CA LYS A 54 3.14 13.65 47.01
C LYS A 54 3.98 13.45 45.74
N PRO A 55 4.23 14.51 44.93
CA PRO A 55 5.07 14.37 43.74
C PRO A 55 6.49 13.97 44.15
N ALA A 56 7.03 12.94 43.50
CA ALA A 56 8.39 12.48 43.72
C ALA A 56 9.41 13.58 43.31
N ASP A 57 10.52 13.63 44.04
CA ASP A 57 11.58 14.64 43.89
C ASP A 57 12.42 14.36 42.61
N ASN A 58 11.89 14.75 41.45
CA ASN A 58 12.46 14.50 40.11
C ASN A 58 13.87 15.08 39.87
N LEU A 59 14.37 15.91 40.80
CA LEU A 59 15.72 16.45 40.75
C LEU A 59 16.77 15.45 41.24
N LYS A 60 16.41 14.59 42.20
CA LYS A 60 17.35 13.57 42.74
C LYS A 60 17.48 12.37 41.82
N SER A 61 16.39 11.94 41.18
CA SER A 61 16.42 10.86 40.18
C SER A 61 17.32 11.24 39.00
N LYS A 62 17.18 12.47 38.47
CA LYS A 62 18.06 12.98 37.40
C LYS A 62 19.53 13.11 37.82
N GLY A 63 19.80 13.53 39.06
CA GLY A 63 21.17 13.61 39.59
C GLY A 63 21.85 12.25 39.76
N ILE A 64 21.08 11.21 40.07
CA ILE A 64 21.62 9.83 40.16
C ILE A 64 21.90 9.29 38.75
N ILE A 65 21.01 9.52 37.78
CA ILE A 65 21.23 9.12 36.38
C ILE A 65 22.45 9.84 35.79
N SER A 66 22.65 11.14 36.05
CA SER A 66 23.84 11.85 35.57
C SER A 66 25.12 11.29 36.19
N ALA A 67 25.12 10.96 37.49
CA ALA A 67 26.27 10.34 38.15
C ALA A 67 26.55 8.92 37.61
N PHE A 68 25.52 8.18 37.20
CA PHE A 68 25.69 6.92 36.49
C PHE A 68 26.29 7.10 35.10
N ARG A 69 25.85 8.11 34.35
CA ARG A 69 26.39 8.42 33.01
C ARG A 69 27.83 8.91 33.05
N GLU A 70 28.24 9.62 34.10
CA GLU A 70 29.64 10.05 34.28
C GLU A 70 30.61 8.88 34.56
N LEU A 71 30.10 7.78 35.13
CA LEU A 71 30.90 6.57 35.36
C LEU A 71 30.99 5.66 34.13
N LEU A 72 30.22 5.95 33.08
CA LEU A 72 30.38 5.27 31.80
C LEU A 72 31.69 5.75 31.16
N PRO A 73 32.59 4.85 30.77
CA PRO A 73 33.75 5.24 29.98
C PRO A 73 33.26 5.88 28.66
N TYR A 74 33.76 7.08 28.40
CA TYR A 74 33.50 7.91 27.21
C TYR A 74 33.26 7.04 25.96
N SER A 75 31.99 6.91 25.59
CA SER A 75 31.55 6.37 24.32
C SER A 75 30.23 7.01 23.93
N SER A 76 30.19 8.36 23.90
CA SER A 76 29.32 9.17 23.02
C SER A 76 29.26 10.65 23.44
N GLU A 77 30.28 11.43 23.09
CA GLU A 77 30.04 12.79 22.57
C GLU A 77 30.67 12.84 21.17
N THR A 78 29.85 12.45 20.19
CA THR A 78 29.82 12.84 18.77
C THR A 78 29.04 11.79 17.96
N SER A 79 27.77 11.61 18.29
CA SER A 79 26.75 11.23 17.31
C SER A 79 26.34 12.49 16.53
N ASP A 80 27.31 13.08 15.82
CA ASP A 80 27.12 14.23 14.92
C ASP A 80 28.12 14.22 13.74
N LEU A 81 28.92 13.16 13.54
CA LEU A 81 29.83 13.02 12.40
C LEU A 81 29.98 11.57 11.90
N SER A 82 28.88 10.83 11.84
CA SER A 82 28.82 9.54 11.13
C SER A 82 27.41 9.22 10.60
N GLU A 83 26.77 10.19 9.95
CA GLU A 83 25.62 9.94 9.04
C GLU A 83 26.02 9.98 7.55
N GLU A 84 27.27 10.27 7.20
CA GLU A 84 27.73 10.26 5.81
C GLU A 84 28.83 9.21 5.63
N SER A 85 28.45 7.95 5.37
CA SER A 85 29.22 6.89 4.66
C SER A 85 28.88 5.46 5.09
N SER A 86 27.59 5.11 5.16
CA SER A 86 27.15 3.71 5.04
C SER A 86 25.67 3.58 4.62
N GLU A 87 25.27 4.34 3.58
CA GLU A 87 23.96 4.15 2.91
C GLU A 87 24.06 3.82 1.41
N GLU A 88 25.26 3.60 0.87
CA GLU A 88 25.42 3.10 -0.50
C GLU A 88 26.00 1.68 -0.51
N ALA A 89 25.10 0.69 -0.42
CA ALA A 89 24.97 -0.38 -1.42
C ALA A 89 24.20 -1.60 -0.86
N LEU A 90 23.01 -1.81 -1.41
CA LEU A 90 22.28 -3.07 -1.59
C LEU A 90 21.36 -3.53 -0.43
N SER A 91 20.13 -3.04 -0.44
CA SER A 91 19.05 -3.84 -1.06
C SER A 91 17.88 -2.95 -1.48
N ASP A 92 17.46 -3.11 -2.73
CA ASP A 92 16.25 -2.57 -3.36
C ASP A 92 15.10 -2.27 -2.38
N LYS A 93 14.84 -0.98 -2.16
CA LYS A 93 13.44 -0.53 -1.96
C LYS A 93 12.74 -0.64 -3.31
N SER A 94 12.49 -1.87 -3.72
CA SER A 94 11.44 -2.17 -4.68
C SER A 94 10.18 -1.47 -4.18
N LYS A 95 9.49 -0.78 -5.10
CA LYS A 95 8.18 -0.16 -4.89
C LYS A 95 7.39 -1.02 -3.89
N GLU A 96 7.01 -0.48 -2.73
CA GLU A 96 6.15 -1.19 -1.77
C GLU A 96 4.87 -1.54 -2.49
N THR A 97 4.86 -2.73 -3.06
CA THR A 97 3.74 -3.32 -3.77
C THR A 97 2.82 -3.76 -2.66
N VAL A 98 1.72 -3.03 -2.48
CA VAL A 98 0.69 -3.44 -1.54
C VAL A 98 0.01 -4.65 -2.15
N VAL A 99 0.28 -5.81 -1.58
CA VAL A 99 -0.29 -7.09 -2.00
C VAL A 99 -1.53 -7.34 -1.14
N THR A 100 -2.62 -7.76 -1.79
CA THR A 100 -3.85 -8.15 -1.09
C THR A 100 -3.93 -9.67 -1.00
N TYR A 101 -3.90 -10.17 0.23
CA TYR A 101 -4.00 -11.59 0.58
C TYR A 101 -5.42 -11.92 1.09
N ARG A 102 -5.92 -13.11 0.74
CA ARG A 102 -7.04 -13.75 1.42
C ARG A 102 -6.51 -14.84 2.33
N ILE A 103 -6.75 -14.70 3.62
CA ILE A 103 -6.37 -15.67 4.65
C ILE A 103 -7.66 -16.33 5.16
N ARG A 104 -7.82 -17.62 4.88
CA ARG A 104 -8.89 -18.44 5.45
C ARG A 104 -8.33 -19.17 6.67
N PHE A 105 -8.76 -18.73 7.85
CA PHE A 105 -8.33 -19.28 9.13
C PHE A 105 -9.45 -20.14 9.72
N ARG A 106 -9.25 -21.46 9.74
CA ARG A 106 -10.16 -22.46 10.30
C ARG A 106 -9.55 -23.10 11.56
N PRO A 107 -9.91 -22.61 12.75
CA PRO A 107 -9.53 -23.27 13.99
C PRO A 107 -10.15 -24.65 14.12
N THR A 108 -9.44 -25.55 14.79
CA THR A 108 -10.04 -26.78 15.30
C THR A 108 -11.02 -26.49 16.44
N ALA A 109 -11.97 -27.42 16.63
CA ALA A 109 -12.98 -27.34 17.69
C ALA A 109 -12.37 -27.10 19.09
N ASP A 110 -11.19 -27.64 19.37
CA ASP A 110 -10.57 -27.63 20.69
C ASP A 110 -9.61 -26.44 20.94
N ILE A 111 -9.51 -25.48 20.02
CA ILE A 111 -8.55 -24.36 20.13
C ILE A 111 -8.68 -23.57 21.45
N PHE A 112 -9.89 -23.45 22.00
CA PHE A 112 -10.12 -22.78 23.28
C PHE A 112 -9.60 -23.56 24.48
N LYS A 113 -9.55 -24.89 24.40
CA LYS A 113 -8.99 -25.75 25.47
C LYS A 113 -7.48 -25.60 25.58
N ASN A 114 -6.82 -25.25 24.48
CA ASN A 114 -5.38 -25.03 24.43
C ASN A 114 -4.99 -23.61 24.91
N GLY A 115 -5.97 -22.78 25.32
CA GLY A 115 -5.76 -21.43 25.82
C GLY A 115 -5.50 -20.38 24.73
N THR A 116 -5.56 -20.77 23.47
CA THR A 116 -5.38 -19.88 22.32
C THR A 116 -6.67 -19.10 22.08
N ASN A 117 -6.58 -17.77 22.11
CA ASN A 117 -7.72 -16.91 21.79
C ASN A 117 -7.53 -16.30 20.38
N PRO A 118 -8.35 -16.72 19.39
CA PRO A 118 -8.34 -16.24 18.01
C PRO A 118 -8.34 -14.71 17.86
N ILE A 119 -8.98 -14.00 18.80
CA ILE A 119 -9.08 -12.54 18.77
C ILE A 119 -7.70 -11.87 18.80
N PHE A 120 -6.72 -12.43 19.50
CA PHE A 120 -5.38 -11.84 19.53
C PHE A 120 -4.65 -11.99 18.20
N LEU A 121 -4.82 -13.12 17.51
CA LEU A 121 -4.26 -13.34 16.17
C LEU A 121 -4.89 -12.37 15.17
N LEU A 122 -6.21 -12.22 15.22
CA LEU A 122 -6.94 -11.26 14.37
C LEU A 122 -6.50 -9.81 14.63
N LYS A 123 -6.24 -9.44 15.89
CA LYS A 123 -5.70 -8.12 16.23
C LYS A 123 -4.31 -7.90 15.67
N LYS A 124 -3.41 -8.89 15.78
CA LYS A 124 -2.07 -8.82 15.17
C LYS A 124 -2.13 -8.68 13.66
N ILE A 125 -3.03 -9.39 12.98
CA ILE A 125 -3.20 -9.26 11.53
C ILE A 125 -3.62 -7.84 11.13
N ARG A 126 -4.47 -7.22 11.94
CA ARG A 126 -4.89 -5.82 11.75
C ARG A 126 -3.76 -4.81 11.98
N GLU A 127 -2.68 -5.18 12.67
CA GLU A 127 -1.50 -4.32 12.82
C GLU A 127 -0.65 -4.26 11.54
N PHE A 128 -0.71 -5.27 10.68
CA PHE A 128 0.05 -5.33 9.42
C PHE A 128 -0.52 -4.47 8.28
N GLY A 129 -1.77 -4.00 8.38
CA GLY A 129 -2.35 -3.18 7.32
C GLY A 129 -3.87 -3.08 7.35
N SER A 130 -4.44 -2.66 6.23
CA SER A 130 -5.89 -2.57 6.05
C SER A 130 -6.45 -3.99 5.90
N CYS A 131 -7.32 -4.40 6.82
CA CYS A 131 -7.93 -5.72 6.77
C CYS A 131 -9.45 -5.71 6.98
N ASP A 132 -10.14 -6.50 6.17
CA ASP A 132 -11.55 -6.86 6.36
C ASP A 132 -11.64 -8.28 6.91
N ILE A 133 -12.20 -8.42 8.11
CA ILE A 133 -12.33 -9.71 8.81
C ILE A 133 -13.80 -10.10 8.84
N ILE A 134 -14.12 -11.23 8.21
CA ILE A 134 -15.49 -11.76 8.13
C ILE A 134 -15.55 -13.09 8.88
N ALA A 135 -16.36 -13.14 9.93
CA ALA A 135 -16.61 -14.36 10.68
C ALA A 135 -17.74 -15.16 10.03
N GLN A 136 -17.48 -16.44 9.75
CA GLN A 136 -18.46 -17.37 9.21
C GLN A 136 -19.06 -18.18 10.37
N THR A 137 -20.40 -18.18 10.44
CA THR A 137 -21.17 -18.70 11.60
C THR A 137 -22.05 -19.90 11.27
N ASP A 138 -21.85 -20.50 10.10
CA ASP A 138 -22.71 -21.57 9.57
C ASP A 138 -22.71 -22.84 10.43
N ALA A 139 -21.63 -23.09 11.17
CA ALA A 139 -21.49 -24.26 12.04
C ALA A 139 -21.91 -24.01 13.50
N VAL A 140 -22.46 -22.83 13.82
CA VAL A 140 -22.93 -22.52 15.18
C VAL A 140 -24.26 -23.25 15.43
N PRO A 141 -24.31 -24.19 16.39
CA PRO A 141 -25.54 -24.92 16.70
C PRO A 141 -26.55 -24.03 17.44
N LEU A 142 -27.78 -24.52 17.56
CA LEU A 142 -28.81 -23.89 18.39
C LEU A 142 -28.35 -23.81 19.85
N LEU A 143 -28.87 -22.83 20.59
CA LEU A 143 -28.45 -22.52 21.97
C LEU A 143 -28.54 -23.73 22.92
N GLU A 144 -29.42 -24.68 22.63
CA GLU A 144 -29.61 -25.91 23.41
C GLU A 144 -28.43 -26.89 23.31
N ASP A 145 -27.76 -26.95 22.15
CA ASP A 145 -26.59 -27.82 21.89
C ASP A 145 -25.27 -27.03 21.89
N PHE A 146 -25.31 -25.74 22.24
CA PHE A 146 -24.16 -24.85 22.20
C PHE A 146 -23.20 -25.11 23.36
N SER A 147 -21.98 -25.56 23.04
CA SER A 147 -20.90 -25.73 24.01
C SER A 147 -19.91 -24.56 23.92
N PRO A 148 -19.73 -23.74 24.98
CA PRO A 148 -18.86 -22.56 24.95
C PRO A 148 -17.35 -22.90 24.88
N GLU A 149 -16.98 -24.16 25.11
CA GLU A 149 -15.59 -24.63 25.05
C GLU A 149 -15.13 -25.01 23.63
N ILE A 150 -16.04 -24.98 22.64
CA ILE A 150 -15.79 -25.42 21.27
C ILE A 150 -15.82 -24.21 20.33
N CYS A 151 -14.83 -24.15 19.42
CA CYS A 151 -14.82 -23.17 18.35
C CYS A 151 -15.61 -23.68 17.13
N TYR A 152 -16.74 -23.02 16.85
CA TYR A 152 -17.59 -23.31 15.68
C TYR A 152 -17.36 -22.33 14.52
N THR A 153 -16.68 -21.22 14.77
CA THR A 153 -16.48 -20.15 13.79
C THR A 153 -15.15 -20.29 13.08
N TYR A 154 -15.13 -19.95 11.81
CA TYR A 154 -13.90 -19.70 11.06
C TYR A 154 -13.94 -18.29 10.49
N TRP A 155 -12.78 -17.78 10.08
CA TRP A 155 -12.64 -16.41 9.62
C TRP A 155 -12.03 -16.37 8.23
N ASP A 156 -12.66 -15.59 7.36
CA ASP A 156 -12.06 -15.15 6.10
C ASP A 156 -11.54 -13.72 6.33
N ILE A 157 -10.25 -13.52 6.09
CA ILE A 157 -9.56 -12.25 6.31
C ILE A 157 -9.02 -11.78 4.97
N ILE A 158 -9.37 -10.57 4.55
CA ILE A 158 -8.78 -9.92 3.39
C ILE A 158 -7.79 -8.89 3.94
N LEU A 159 -6.50 -9.07 3.70
CA LEU A 159 -5.43 -8.22 4.23
C LEU A 159 -4.67 -7.59 3.07
N SER A 160 -4.64 -6.27 3.01
CA SER A 160 -3.75 -5.51 2.13
C SER A 160 -2.54 -5.04 2.94
N THR A 161 -1.35 -5.56 2.60
CA THR A 161 -0.10 -5.24 3.31
C THR A 161 1.08 -5.20 2.35
N SER A 162 2.12 -4.45 2.70
CA SER A 162 3.43 -4.45 2.02
C SER A 162 4.33 -5.58 2.53
N GLU A 163 3.91 -6.29 3.59
CA GLU A 163 4.66 -7.39 4.18
C GLU A 163 4.51 -8.68 3.36
N GLY A 164 5.58 -9.47 3.33
CA GLY A 164 5.61 -10.74 2.61
C GLY A 164 4.76 -11.83 3.26
N ILE A 165 4.40 -12.86 2.49
CA ILE A 165 3.60 -14.00 2.96
C ILE A 165 4.18 -14.71 4.21
N ASN A 166 5.51 -14.66 4.40
CA ASN A 166 6.18 -15.25 5.55
C ASN A 166 5.84 -14.51 6.85
N ALA A 167 5.80 -13.17 6.83
CA ALA A 167 5.43 -12.38 8.00
C ALA A 167 4.00 -12.69 8.46
N ILE A 168 3.08 -12.92 7.51
CA ILE A 168 1.72 -13.34 7.80
C ILE A 168 1.70 -14.74 8.44
N ARG A 169 2.47 -15.70 7.92
CA ARG A 169 2.57 -17.05 8.49
C ARG A 169 3.15 -17.05 9.91
N ASP A 170 4.12 -16.19 10.19
CA ASP A 170 4.74 -16.09 11.51
C ASP A 170 3.75 -15.68 12.61
N VAL A 171 2.65 -14.98 12.28
CA VAL A 171 1.58 -14.69 13.24
C VAL A 171 0.92 -15.97 13.75
N PHE A 172 0.81 -16.96 12.87
CA PHE A 172 0.10 -18.20 13.11
C PHE A 172 1.02 -19.37 13.52
N ILE A 173 2.34 -19.17 13.57
CA ILE A 173 3.32 -20.21 13.91
C ILE A 173 3.02 -20.92 15.23
N PHE A 174 2.45 -20.20 16.20
CA PHE A 174 2.09 -20.74 17.51
C PHE A 174 0.83 -21.60 17.50
N VAL A 175 0.13 -21.68 16.37
CA VAL A 175 -1.19 -22.31 16.23
C VAL A 175 -1.23 -23.29 15.05
N GLU A 176 -0.15 -23.45 14.27
CA GLU A 176 -0.09 -24.32 13.07
C GLU A 176 -0.55 -25.78 13.32
N GLY A 177 -0.46 -26.30 14.55
CA GLY A 177 -0.94 -27.64 14.89
C GLY A 177 -2.45 -27.76 15.12
N ASP A 178 -3.14 -26.65 15.41
CA ASP A 178 -4.54 -26.60 15.84
C ASP A 178 -5.44 -25.81 14.87
N CYS A 179 -4.94 -25.44 13.69
CA CYS A 179 -5.70 -24.70 12.69
C CYS A 179 -5.33 -25.05 11.26
N ASP A 180 -6.34 -25.05 10.39
CA ASP A 180 -6.16 -25.09 8.94
C ASP A 180 -6.09 -23.65 8.43
N ILE A 181 -4.96 -23.28 7.83
CA ILE A 181 -4.75 -21.95 7.25
C ILE A 181 -4.51 -22.08 5.75
N ASN A 182 -5.33 -21.40 4.96
CA ASN A 182 -5.05 -21.20 3.55
C ASN A 182 -4.80 -19.71 3.28
N ILE A 183 -3.69 -19.38 2.61
CA ILE A 183 -3.32 -18.02 2.26
C ILE A 183 -3.21 -17.95 0.74
N ASP A 184 -4.16 -17.27 0.12
CA ASP A 184 -4.21 -17.06 -1.33
C ASP A 184 -3.90 -15.59 -1.64
N VAL A 185 -3.08 -15.32 -2.66
CA VAL A 185 -2.83 -13.96 -3.14
C VAL A 185 -3.97 -13.57 -4.09
N ILE A 186 -4.68 -12.48 -3.77
CA ILE A 186 -5.81 -11.98 -4.58
C ILE A 186 -5.31 -10.97 -5.61
N ASP A 187 -4.38 -10.10 -5.19
CA ASP A 187 -3.86 -9.00 -6.01
C ASP A 187 -2.40 -8.73 -5.62
N ASP A 188 -1.49 -8.89 -6.58
CA ASP A 188 -0.03 -8.76 -6.42
C ASP A 188 0.52 -7.51 -7.14
N GLU A 189 -0.32 -6.81 -7.91
CA GLU A 189 0.14 -5.72 -8.76
C GLU A 189 -0.39 -4.37 -8.28
N GLY A 190 0.54 -3.47 -7.91
CA GLY A 190 0.32 -2.02 -7.92
C GLY A 190 0.06 -1.44 -9.32
N GLY A 191 -0.57 -2.20 -10.20
CA GLY A 191 -1.10 -1.76 -11.48
C GLY A 191 -2.49 -1.22 -11.24
N LEU A 192 -2.66 0.10 -11.37
CA LEU A 192 -3.95 0.69 -11.70
C LEU A 192 -4.39 0.12 -13.06
N GLU A 193 -4.92 -1.10 -13.05
CA GLU A 193 -5.71 -1.63 -14.14
C GLU A 193 -7.04 -0.87 -14.14
N ASP A 194 -7.00 0.36 -14.64
CA ASP A 194 -8.19 1.10 -15.06
C ASP A 194 -8.77 0.37 -16.28
N SER A 195 -9.50 -0.68 -15.97
CA SER A 195 -10.36 -1.41 -16.86
C SER A 195 -11.48 -1.95 -15.98
N GLU A 196 -12.72 -1.54 -16.24
CA GLU A 196 -13.94 -2.12 -15.65
C GLU A 196 -14.07 -3.65 -15.87
N SER A 197 -13.03 -4.32 -16.38
CA SER A 197 -12.94 -5.74 -16.69
C SER A 197 -12.08 -6.58 -15.71
N VAL A 198 -11.53 -6.01 -14.63
CA VAL A 198 -10.60 -6.75 -13.73
C VAL A 198 -11.26 -7.26 -12.45
N TYR A 199 -12.44 -6.78 -12.09
CA TYR A 199 -13.20 -7.39 -10.99
C TYR A 199 -13.77 -8.73 -11.45
N LYS A 200 -13.21 -9.84 -10.95
CA LYS A 200 -13.85 -11.16 -11.05
C LYS A 200 -15.29 -11.00 -10.54
N ARG A 201 -16.28 -11.46 -11.31
CA ARG A 201 -17.69 -11.32 -10.89
C ARG A 201 -17.90 -12.12 -9.62
N LEU A 202 -18.75 -11.66 -8.70
CA LEU A 202 -19.07 -12.36 -7.45
C LEU A 202 -19.35 -13.87 -7.67
N GLY A 203 -20.11 -14.20 -8.72
CA GLY A 203 -20.38 -15.59 -9.08
C GLY A 203 -19.15 -16.41 -9.50
N GLN A 204 -18.19 -15.79 -10.19
CA GLN A 204 -16.93 -16.44 -10.56
C GLN A 204 -16.02 -16.61 -9.33
N ILE A 205 -15.96 -15.59 -8.47
CA ILE A 205 -15.23 -15.64 -7.19
C ILE A 205 -15.76 -16.81 -6.34
N LEU A 206 -17.08 -16.92 -6.17
CA LEU A 206 -17.70 -17.98 -5.36
C LEU A 206 -17.47 -19.40 -5.90
N ILE A 207 -17.40 -19.56 -7.23
CA ILE A 207 -17.09 -20.86 -7.87
C ILE A 207 -15.61 -21.22 -7.71
N GLU A 208 -14.71 -20.28 -7.99
CA GLU A 208 -13.26 -20.49 -7.91
C GLU A 208 -12.83 -20.87 -6.48
N HIS A 209 -13.45 -20.25 -5.48
CA HIS A 209 -13.20 -20.55 -4.07
C HIS A 209 -13.96 -21.76 -3.52
N HIS A 210 -14.70 -22.48 -4.37
CA HIS A 210 -15.48 -23.67 -3.99
C HIS A 210 -16.57 -23.40 -2.92
N ASP A 211 -16.89 -22.14 -2.65
CA ASP A 211 -17.95 -21.73 -1.73
C ASP A 211 -19.35 -21.93 -2.36
N LEU A 212 -19.41 -22.14 -3.68
CA LEU A 212 -20.65 -22.36 -4.42
C LEU A 212 -20.44 -23.27 -5.65
N SER A 213 -21.28 -24.29 -5.82
CA SER A 213 -21.23 -25.17 -7.00
C SER A 213 -21.80 -24.45 -8.23
N TYR A 214 -21.26 -24.74 -9.42
CA TYR A 214 -21.77 -24.20 -10.70
C TYR A 214 -23.28 -24.43 -10.85
N ASP A 215 -23.77 -25.59 -10.40
CA ASP A 215 -25.20 -25.94 -10.47
C ASP A 215 -26.06 -25.09 -9.54
N ASP A 216 -25.56 -24.71 -8.37
CA ASP A 216 -26.30 -23.88 -7.41
C ASP A 216 -26.25 -22.40 -7.81
N LEU A 217 -25.15 -21.96 -8.42
CA LEU A 217 -25.06 -20.64 -9.05
C LEU A 217 -26.09 -20.51 -10.17
N MET A 218 -26.19 -21.54 -11.01
CA MET A 218 -27.15 -21.58 -12.10
C MET A 218 -28.59 -21.59 -11.58
N LYS A 219 -28.91 -22.33 -10.52
CA LYS A 219 -30.24 -22.26 -9.87
C LYS A 219 -30.55 -20.86 -9.34
N GLY A 220 -29.60 -20.19 -8.69
CA GLY A 220 -29.74 -18.83 -8.18
C GLY A 220 -30.00 -17.81 -9.30
N LEU A 221 -29.22 -17.88 -10.38
CA LEU A 221 -29.36 -17.04 -11.58
C LEU A 221 -30.65 -17.30 -12.35
N ILE A 222 -31.13 -18.54 -12.38
CA ILE A 222 -32.42 -18.89 -12.98
C ILE A 222 -33.57 -18.30 -12.14
N SER A 223 -33.43 -18.25 -10.80
CA SER A 223 -34.44 -17.61 -9.94
C SER A 223 -34.47 -16.08 -10.06
N GLN A 224 -33.34 -15.48 -10.46
CA GLN A 224 -33.24 -14.05 -10.67
C GLN A 224 -33.89 -13.69 -12.01
N LYS A 225 -35.19 -13.39 -11.97
CA LYS A 225 -35.91 -12.91 -13.16
C LYS A 225 -35.18 -11.70 -13.74
N ARG A 226 -34.88 -11.73 -15.03
CA ARG A 226 -34.25 -10.62 -15.72
C ARG A 226 -35.23 -9.44 -15.74
N ILE A 227 -34.70 -8.22 -15.70
CA ILE A 227 -35.51 -6.99 -15.70
C ILE A 227 -36.51 -6.99 -16.88
N GLY A 228 -36.09 -7.48 -18.05
CA GLY A 228 -36.96 -7.64 -19.22
C GLY A 228 -38.13 -8.60 -19.01
N ASP A 229 -37.91 -9.72 -18.33
CA ASP A 229 -38.96 -10.71 -18.04
C ASP A 229 -39.92 -10.20 -16.96
N THR A 230 -39.42 -9.48 -15.95
CA THR A 230 -40.28 -8.81 -14.95
C THR A 230 -41.16 -7.72 -15.57
N LEU A 231 -40.65 -6.93 -16.53
CA LEU A 231 -41.42 -5.87 -17.19
C LEU A 231 -42.49 -6.41 -18.15
N VAL A 232 -42.25 -7.59 -18.73
CA VAL A 232 -43.24 -8.33 -19.54
C VAL A 232 -44.30 -8.97 -18.64
N ASP A 233 -43.90 -9.55 -17.50
CA ASP A 233 -44.81 -10.11 -16.49
C ASP A 233 -45.72 -9.02 -15.87
N GLU A 234 -45.19 -7.81 -15.65
CA GLU A 234 -45.95 -6.64 -15.17
C GLU A 234 -46.79 -5.95 -16.27
N LYS A 235 -46.76 -6.47 -17.52
CA LYS A 235 -47.44 -5.93 -18.71
C LYS A 235 -47.08 -4.48 -19.06
N VAL A 236 -45.93 -4.00 -18.62
CA VAL A 236 -45.45 -2.63 -18.91
C VAL A 236 -44.89 -2.56 -20.33
N VAL A 237 -44.30 -3.66 -20.83
CA VAL A 237 -43.64 -3.73 -22.13
C VAL A 237 -43.93 -5.09 -22.80
N ASP A 238 -44.16 -5.10 -24.12
CA ASP A 238 -44.35 -6.32 -24.90
C ASP A 238 -43.01 -7.05 -25.13
N ARG A 239 -43.05 -8.38 -25.20
CA ARG A 239 -41.87 -9.25 -25.32
C ARG A 239 -41.05 -8.93 -26.57
N GLY A 240 -41.70 -8.55 -27.67
CA GLY A 240 -41.00 -8.16 -28.90
C GLY A 240 -40.17 -6.87 -28.76
N VAL A 241 -40.58 -5.94 -27.89
CA VAL A 241 -39.83 -4.69 -27.64
C VAL A 241 -38.61 -4.98 -26.76
N VAL A 242 -38.74 -5.88 -25.78
CA VAL A 242 -37.61 -6.33 -24.96
C VAL A 242 -36.58 -7.08 -25.81
N GLU A 243 -37.01 -7.96 -26.71
CA GLU A 243 -36.12 -8.68 -27.62
C GLU A 243 -35.39 -7.72 -28.58
N SER A 244 -36.08 -6.69 -29.09
CA SER A 244 -35.45 -5.65 -29.92
C SER A 244 -34.42 -4.82 -29.15
N ALA A 245 -34.74 -4.40 -27.92
CA ALA A 245 -33.84 -3.63 -27.07
C ALA A 245 -32.60 -4.44 -26.64
N LEU A 246 -32.78 -5.75 -26.40
CA LEU A 246 -31.68 -6.65 -26.04
C LEU A 246 -30.76 -6.90 -27.24
N ALA A 247 -31.32 -7.09 -28.44
CA ALA A 247 -30.55 -7.21 -29.67
C ALA A 247 -29.73 -5.93 -29.98
N GLU A 248 -30.33 -4.76 -29.76
CA GLU A 248 -29.61 -3.47 -29.88
C GLU A 248 -28.46 -3.37 -28.88
N GLN A 249 -28.72 -3.70 -27.61
CA GLN A 249 -27.70 -3.68 -26.55
C GLN A 249 -26.53 -4.64 -26.86
N GLU A 250 -26.81 -5.86 -27.27
CA GLU A 250 -25.80 -6.85 -27.62
C GLU A 250 -24.97 -6.42 -28.83
N HIS A 251 -25.62 -5.86 -29.85
CA HIS A 251 -24.94 -5.38 -31.06
C HIS A 251 -24.00 -4.21 -30.75
N VAL A 252 -24.47 -3.22 -29.98
CA VAL A 252 -23.64 -2.09 -29.54
C VAL A 252 -22.48 -2.57 -28.68
N ARG A 253 -22.72 -3.52 -27.77
CA ARG A 253 -21.68 -4.09 -26.92
C ARG A 253 -20.61 -4.83 -27.72
N GLN A 254 -20.99 -5.64 -28.70
CA GLN A 254 -20.05 -6.36 -29.57
C GLN A 254 -19.21 -5.39 -30.42
N ILE A 255 -19.83 -4.36 -30.99
CA ILE A 255 -19.11 -3.33 -31.76
C ILE A 255 -18.14 -2.56 -30.87
N ARG A 256 -18.56 -2.16 -29.67
CA ARG A 256 -17.68 -1.48 -28.69
C ARG A 256 -16.53 -2.38 -28.26
N LYS A 257 -16.79 -3.65 -27.96
CA LYS A 257 -15.75 -4.62 -27.60
C LYS A 257 -14.74 -4.79 -28.72
N ARG A 258 -15.19 -4.95 -29.96
CA ARG A 258 -14.32 -5.08 -31.13
C ARG A 258 -13.49 -3.82 -31.39
N ARG A 259 -14.09 -2.62 -31.22
CA ARG A 259 -13.38 -1.35 -31.31
C ARG A 259 -12.32 -1.21 -30.21
N TYR A 260 -12.65 -1.61 -28.99
CA TYR A 260 -11.71 -1.60 -27.86
C TYR A 260 -10.55 -2.58 -28.08
N GLU A 261 -10.82 -3.82 -28.51
CA GLU A 261 -9.79 -4.81 -28.85
C GLU A 261 -8.89 -4.33 -30.01
N THR A 262 -9.47 -3.69 -31.02
CA THR A 262 -8.70 -3.10 -32.14
C THR A 262 -7.86 -1.90 -31.68
N ALA A 263 -8.40 -1.05 -30.79
CA ALA A 263 -7.70 0.10 -30.23
C ALA A 263 -6.53 -0.34 -29.34
N LEU A 264 -6.75 -1.33 -28.46
CA LEU A 264 -5.69 -1.93 -27.64
C LEU A 264 -4.57 -2.54 -28.49
N ALA A 265 -4.91 -3.21 -29.60
CA ALA A 265 -3.91 -3.77 -30.51
C ALA A 265 -3.09 -2.68 -31.24
N SER A 266 -3.61 -1.46 -31.34
CA SER A 266 -2.93 -0.30 -31.96
C SER A 266 -2.14 0.58 -30.99
N THR A 267 -2.26 0.34 -29.68
CA THR A 267 -1.60 1.16 -28.65
C THR A 267 -0.55 0.36 -27.90
N ILE A 268 0.67 0.89 -27.78
CA ILE A 268 1.73 0.30 -26.98
C ILE A 268 1.78 1.05 -25.65
N ARG A 269 1.61 0.34 -24.54
CA ARG A 269 1.84 0.89 -23.19
C ARG A 269 3.33 0.91 -22.91
N VAL A 270 3.86 2.08 -22.58
CA VAL A 270 5.28 2.27 -22.25
C VAL A 270 5.37 2.79 -20.81
N PRO A 271 6.26 2.24 -19.97
CA PRO A 271 6.54 2.78 -18.64
C PRO A 271 6.98 4.25 -18.70
N ALA A 272 6.53 5.08 -17.77
CA ALA A 272 6.83 6.51 -17.74
C ALA A 272 8.36 6.80 -17.69
N GLU A 273 9.10 6.01 -16.90
CA GLU A 273 10.56 6.12 -16.77
C GLU A 273 11.30 6.03 -18.12
N LYS A 274 10.77 5.26 -19.09
CA LYS A 274 11.36 5.16 -20.43
C LYS A 274 11.08 6.38 -21.29
N LEU A 275 9.97 7.07 -21.06
CA LEU A 275 9.67 8.34 -21.74
C LEU A 275 10.51 9.47 -21.17
N ASP A 276 10.75 9.48 -19.86
CA ASP A 276 11.63 10.45 -19.21
C ASP A 276 13.06 10.35 -19.75
N THR A 277 13.62 9.14 -19.81
CA THR A 277 14.97 8.93 -20.40
C THR A 277 15.03 9.33 -21.87
N LEU A 278 13.95 9.13 -22.64
CA LEU A 278 13.87 9.58 -24.03
C LEU A 278 13.93 11.12 -24.11
N VAL A 279 13.16 11.82 -23.27
CA VAL A 279 13.19 13.29 -23.18
C VAL A 279 14.58 13.80 -22.81
N ASP A 280 15.25 13.17 -21.85
CA ASP A 280 16.60 13.54 -21.42
C ASP A 280 17.61 13.39 -22.56
N MET A 281 17.62 12.24 -23.25
CA MET A 281 18.50 11.99 -24.41
C MET A 281 18.26 13.00 -25.53
N VAL A 282 17.00 13.37 -25.78
CA VAL A 282 16.66 14.37 -26.79
C VAL A 282 17.09 15.77 -26.36
N GLY A 283 17.00 16.10 -25.06
CA GLY A 283 17.53 17.34 -24.50
C GLY A 283 19.06 17.45 -24.64
N GLU A 284 19.78 16.36 -24.38
CA GLU A 284 21.22 16.28 -24.63
C GLU A 284 21.55 16.44 -26.12
N LEU A 285 20.78 15.79 -27.00
CA LEU A 285 20.96 15.89 -28.45
C LEU A 285 20.76 17.32 -28.95
N VAL A 286 19.73 18.02 -28.47
CA VAL A 286 19.49 19.44 -28.78
C VAL A 286 20.67 20.31 -28.31
N THR A 287 21.21 20.01 -27.13
CA THR A 287 22.38 20.73 -26.59
C THR A 287 23.64 20.49 -27.42
N LEU A 288 23.86 19.24 -27.86
CA LEU A 288 24.97 18.87 -28.74
C LEU A 288 24.82 19.51 -30.12
N ARG A 289 23.62 19.50 -30.70
CA ARG A 289 23.27 20.19 -31.96
C ARG A 289 23.62 21.69 -31.89
N ALA A 290 23.20 22.38 -30.83
CA ALA A 290 23.47 23.81 -30.67
C ALA A 290 24.98 24.11 -30.66
N ARG A 291 25.78 23.25 -30.00
CA ARG A 291 27.25 23.37 -30.01
C ARG A 291 27.86 23.06 -31.39
N PHE A 292 27.32 22.07 -32.10
CA PHE A 292 27.79 21.69 -33.43
C PHE A 292 27.58 22.80 -34.45
N ILE A 293 26.38 23.40 -34.50
CA ILE A 293 26.05 24.54 -35.36
C ILE A 293 26.94 25.75 -35.03
N GLN A 294 27.15 26.01 -33.73
CA GLN A 294 28.02 27.09 -33.29
C GLN A 294 29.50 26.84 -33.67
N GLY A 295 29.96 25.59 -33.62
CA GLY A 295 31.31 25.20 -34.04
C GLY A 295 31.55 25.41 -35.54
N ILE A 296 30.61 25.00 -36.38
CA ILE A 296 30.66 25.22 -37.83
C ILE A 296 30.69 26.72 -38.17
N SER A 297 29.92 27.53 -37.42
CA SER A 297 29.86 28.98 -37.62
C SER A 297 31.13 29.73 -37.21
N LEU A 298 32.06 29.08 -36.48
CA LEU A 298 33.31 29.70 -35.99
C LEU A 298 34.54 29.33 -36.83
N GLU A 299 34.47 28.28 -37.67
CA GLU A 299 35.57 27.83 -38.55
C GLU A 299 35.57 28.51 -39.94
N ASP A 300 34.84 29.63 -40.06
CA ASP A 300 34.45 30.35 -41.28
C ASP A 300 35.58 31.15 -41.99
N GLU A 301 36.83 30.64 -42.02
CA GLU A 301 37.93 31.27 -42.76
C GLU A 301 38.17 30.67 -44.17
N SER A 302 37.47 29.60 -44.57
CA SER A 302 37.62 28.99 -45.92
C SER A 302 36.27 28.74 -46.61
N GLU A 303 35.88 29.66 -47.50
CA GLU A 303 34.56 29.77 -48.13
C GLU A 303 34.16 28.65 -49.12
N GLU A 304 35.05 27.73 -49.53
CA GLU A 304 34.78 26.81 -50.65
C GLU A 304 34.44 25.35 -50.26
N ASP A 305 34.80 24.87 -49.06
CA ASP A 305 34.57 23.46 -48.63
C ASP A 305 33.40 23.28 -47.63
N ASN A 306 32.79 24.36 -47.12
CA ASN A 306 31.78 24.29 -46.04
C ASN A 306 30.32 24.09 -46.50
N SER A 307 30.02 24.20 -47.80
CA SER A 307 28.63 24.13 -48.30
C SER A 307 27.94 22.77 -47.99
N GLU A 308 28.68 21.67 -48.12
CA GLU A 308 28.16 20.32 -47.82
C GLU A 308 27.90 20.15 -46.31
N LEU A 309 28.82 20.62 -45.46
CA LEU A 309 28.68 20.57 -44.00
C LEU A 309 27.52 21.43 -43.49
N VAL A 310 27.32 22.62 -44.08
CA VAL A 310 26.17 23.48 -43.78
C VAL A 310 24.85 22.78 -44.13
N SER A 311 24.78 22.13 -45.30
CA SER A 311 23.56 21.40 -45.70
C SER A 311 23.23 20.21 -44.77
N ILE A 312 24.26 19.45 -44.35
CA ILE A 312 24.11 18.36 -43.38
C ILE A 312 23.69 18.89 -42.01
N SER A 313 24.23 20.04 -41.60
CA SER A 313 23.87 20.71 -40.35
C SER A 313 22.40 21.14 -40.35
N GLU A 314 21.89 21.72 -41.44
CA GLU A 314 20.47 22.08 -41.58
C GLU A 314 19.53 20.85 -41.56
N GLU A 315 19.94 19.73 -42.16
CA GLU A 315 19.16 18.49 -42.12
C GLU A 315 19.12 17.88 -40.70
N LEU A 316 20.26 17.90 -40.00
CA LEU A 316 20.36 17.48 -38.60
C LEU A 316 19.55 18.40 -37.68
N ASP A 317 19.51 19.70 -37.98
CA ASP A 317 18.72 20.70 -37.27
C ASP A 317 17.24 20.33 -37.29
N ARG A 318 16.72 20.10 -38.50
CA ARG A 318 15.33 19.72 -38.74
C ARG A 318 14.97 18.37 -38.12
N LEU A 319 15.79 17.33 -38.31
CA LEU A 319 15.52 16.01 -37.73
C LEU A 319 15.50 16.03 -36.20
N THR A 320 16.35 16.84 -35.58
CA THR A 320 16.38 16.96 -34.12
C THR A 320 15.16 17.72 -33.59
N GLU A 321 14.69 18.74 -34.31
CA GLU A 321 13.43 19.44 -34.01
C GLU A 321 12.24 18.48 -34.09
N ASP A 322 12.12 17.73 -35.19
CA ASP A 322 11.03 16.77 -35.41
C ASP A 322 11.03 15.68 -34.32
N LEU A 323 12.21 15.17 -33.95
CA LEU A 323 12.35 14.17 -32.88
C LEU A 323 11.92 14.75 -31.52
N ARG A 324 12.28 16.01 -31.23
CA ARG A 324 11.85 16.71 -30.00
C ARG A 324 10.33 16.87 -29.95
N ASP A 325 9.71 17.30 -31.03
CA ASP A 325 8.26 17.50 -31.08
C ASP A 325 7.50 16.17 -30.93
N ILE A 326 7.95 15.12 -31.62
CA ILE A 326 7.37 13.77 -31.46
C ILE A 326 7.52 13.29 -30.02
N THR A 327 8.71 13.45 -29.43
CA THR A 327 8.99 13.06 -28.05
C THR A 327 8.08 13.78 -27.06
N MET A 328 7.89 15.09 -27.23
CA MET A 328 6.98 15.87 -26.42
C MET A 328 5.54 15.40 -26.60
N SER A 329 5.10 15.12 -27.83
CA SER A 329 3.74 14.63 -28.12
C SER A 329 3.43 13.28 -27.46
N ILE A 330 4.41 12.37 -27.37
CA ILE A 330 4.22 11.05 -26.74
C ILE A 330 4.00 11.17 -25.23
N ARG A 331 4.54 12.24 -24.60
CA ARG A 331 4.39 12.52 -23.16
C ARG A 331 3.06 13.18 -22.81
N MET A 332 2.43 13.84 -23.78
CA MET A 332 1.17 14.54 -23.55
C MET A 332 0.04 13.56 -23.25
N LEU A 333 -0.79 13.90 -22.27
CA LEU A 333 -1.98 13.15 -21.89
C LEU A 333 -3.20 14.07 -21.91
N PRO A 334 -4.39 13.58 -22.31
CA PRO A 334 -5.60 14.37 -22.25
C PRO A 334 -5.95 14.69 -20.79
N ILE A 335 -6.13 15.99 -20.50
CA ILE A 335 -6.50 16.49 -19.17
C ILE A 335 -7.83 15.90 -18.68
N GLY A 336 -8.69 15.46 -19.60
CA GLY A 336 -9.97 14.81 -19.29
C GLY A 336 -9.85 13.58 -18.39
N THR A 337 -8.69 12.92 -18.36
CA THR A 337 -8.41 11.85 -17.38
C THR A 337 -8.54 12.36 -15.94
N THR A 338 -8.06 13.56 -15.64
CA THR A 338 -8.16 14.19 -14.31
C THR A 338 -9.59 14.60 -13.95
N PHE A 339 -10.40 15.00 -14.94
CA PHE A 339 -11.80 15.39 -14.73
C PHE A 339 -12.68 14.24 -14.19
N SER A 340 -12.29 13.00 -14.46
CA SER A 340 -12.98 11.82 -13.93
C SER A 340 -12.97 11.78 -12.39
N MET A 341 -11.84 12.12 -11.77
CA MET A 341 -11.65 12.16 -10.32
C MET A 341 -12.55 13.22 -9.67
N PHE A 342 -12.61 14.40 -10.28
CA PHE A 342 -13.44 15.50 -9.79
C PHE A 342 -14.94 15.20 -9.87
N ARG A 343 -15.42 14.44 -10.87
CA ARG A 343 -16.83 14.02 -10.92
C ARG A 343 -17.23 13.22 -9.68
N ARG A 344 -16.36 12.32 -9.21
CA ARG A 344 -16.60 11.55 -7.99
C ARG A 344 -16.60 12.45 -6.77
N LEU A 345 -15.58 13.30 -6.64
CA LEU A 345 -15.47 14.27 -5.55
C LEU A 345 -16.73 15.14 -5.44
N VAL A 346 -17.20 15.72 -6.55
CA VAL A 346 -18.38 16.59 -6.57
C VAL A 346 -19.64 15.82 -6.17
N ARG A 347 -19.78 14.57 -6.58
CA ARG A 347 -20.91 13.71 -6.19
C ARG A 347 -20.89 13.40 -4.69
N ASP A 348 -19.73 13.07 -4.14
CA ASP A 348 -19.57 12.78 -2.71
C ASP A 348 -19.86 14.03 -1.87
N LEU A 349 -19.33 15.18 -2.28
CA LEU A 349 -19.59 16.47 -1.64
C LEU A 349 -21.05 16.90 -1.75
N SER A 350 -21.70 16.63 -2.90
CA SER A 350 -23.12 16.87 -3.15
C SER A 350 -23.99 16.08 -2.17
N ASN A 351 -23.65 14.80 -1.93
CA ASN A 351 -24.32 13.94 -0.96
C ASN A 351 -24.10 14.43 0.48
N GLU A 352 -22.86 14.78 0.84
CA GLU A 352 -22.50 15.26 2.18
C GLU A 352 -23.22 16.57 2.53
N LEU A 353 -23.21 17.54 1.61
CA LEU A 353 -23.83 18.85 1.80
C LEU A 353 -25.33 18.85 1.50
N LYS A 354 -25.89 17.73 1.03
CA LYS A 354 -27.30 17.57 0.61
C LYS A 354 -27.75 18.62 -0.39
N LYS A 355 -26.90 18.92 -1.37
CA LYS A 355 -27.18 19.87 -2.46
C LYS A 355 -27.12 19.14 -3.79
N GLU A 356 -28.13 19.31 -4.64
CA GLU A 356 -28.09 18.77 -6.00
C GLU A 356 -27.14 19.61 -6.86
N ILE A 357 -26.01 19.03 -7.25
CA ILE A 357 -24.97 19.71 -8.05
C ILE A 357 -24.66 18.84 -9.27
N ALA A 358 -24.74 19.45 -10.45
CA ALA A 358 -24.32 18.82 -11.71
C ALA A 358 -22.99 19.43 -12.16
N MET A 359 -21.97 18.59 -12.33
CA MET A 359 -20.66 19.02 -12.85
C MET A 359 -20.62 18.88 -14.37
N THR A 360 -20.32 19.96 -15.07
CA THR A 360 -20.06 19.99 -16.52
C THR A 360 -18.59 20.34 -16.76
N THR A 361 -17.92 19.57 -17.61
CA THR A 361 -16.51 19.75 -17.95
C THR A 361 -16.37 19.96 -19.45
N GLU A 362 -15.62 20.98 -19.87
CA GLU A 362 -15.29 21.29 -21.26
C GLU A 362 -13.76 21.29 -21.44
N GLY A 363 -13.26 20.94 -22.62
CA GLY A 363 -11.82 20.91 -22.91
C GLY A 363 -11.08 19.66 -22.39
N GLY A 364 -11.78 18.53 -22.20
CA GLY A 364 -11.15 17.28 -21.75
C GLY A 364 -10.17 16.66 -22.75
N ASP A 365 -10.29 17.03 -24.03
CA ASP A 365 -9.40 16.57 -25.10
C ASP A 365 -8.09 17.38 -25.18
N THR A 366 -7.94 18.41 -24.34
CA THR A 366 -6.69 19.19 -24.29
C THR A 366 -5.57 18.34 -23.71
N GLU A 367 -4.52 18.20 -24.50
CA GLU A 367 -3.29 17.50 -24.15
C GLU A 367 -2.43 18.35 -23.21
N LEU A 368 -1.99 17.75 -22.10
CA LEU A 368 -1.13 18.35 -21.10
C LEU A 368 0.01 17.40 -20.76
N ASP A 369 1.19 17.94 -20.49
CA ASP A 369 2.34 17.13 -20.06
C ASP A 369 2.00 16.49 -18.70
N LYS A 370 2.22 15.19 -18.57
CA LYS A 370 1.97 14.43 -17.33
C LYS A 370 2.67 15.02 -16.09
N THR A 371 3.76 15.76 -16.26
CA THR A 371 4.51 16.38 -15.14
C THR A 371 4.08 17.79 -14.76
N VAL A 372 3.16 18.40 -15.52
CA VAL A 372 2.52 19.68 -15.17
C VAL A 372 1.24 19.40 -14.41
#